data_AF-A0A4V3T268-F1
#
_entry.id   AF-A0A4V3T268-F1
#
_cell.length_a   1.000
_cell.length_b   1.000
_cell.length_c   1.000
_cell.angle_alpha   90.00
_cell.angle_beta   90.00
_cell.angle_gamma   90.00
#
_symmetry.space_group_name_H-M   'P 1'
#
loop_
_entity.id
_entity.type
_entity.pdbx_description
1 polymer ?
#
loop_
_entity_poly.entity_id
_entity_poly.type
_entity_poly.pdbx_seq_one_letter_code
_entity_poly.pdbx_strand_id
1 'polypeptide(L)'
;MARLSVEGTEVVVRLSLRERLALRRRQDIRVPVAAVREVTVESSWWRALRGTPGRGLWRPGRCVGIRRSPEGEDFVSVRADGSVLCLDLSGDVAFRRLAVTVPHPERTARTLRSRPPGDPPAHDAVREAQGPAGQAPHRPPLQHEGGTADDHGRAPGAPSRTGTGSQPKADDERVRRANEGG
;
A
#
# COMPACT_ATOMS: atom_id res chain seq x y z
N MET A 1 6.45 -3.45 -15.37
CA MET A 1 5.14 -3.80 -14.79
C MET A 1 5.24 -5.23 -14.30
N ALA A 2 4.47 -5.56 -13.27
CA ALA A 2 4.47 -6.89 -12.69
C ALA A 2 4.12 -7.92 -13.76
N ARG A 3 4.80 -9.06 -13.74
CA ARG A 3 4.57 -10.16 -14.67
C ARG A 3 4.14 -11.38 -13.89
N LEU A 4 3.04 -12.00 -14.33
CA LEU A 4 2.58 -13.25 -13.78
C LEU A 4 3.16 -14.41 -14.60
N SER A 5 3.79 -15.35 -13.92
CA SER A 5 4.26 -16.62 -14.46
C SER A 5 3.84 -17.76 -13.55
N VAL A 6 3.80 -18.97 -14.10
CA VAL A 6 3.57 -20.19 -13.32
C VAL A 6 4.87 -20.98 -13.34
N GLU A 7 5.41 -21.29 -12.17
CA GLU A 7 6.71 -21.93 -11.96
C GLU A 7 6.54 -23.14 -11.06
N GLY A 8 6.72 -24.35 -11.60
CA GLY A 8 6.43 -25.57 -10.84
C GLY A 8 5.00 -25.54 -10.33
N THR A 9 4.78 -25.62 -9.02
CA THR A 9 3.48 -25.56 -8.34
C THR A 9 3.10 -24.16 -7.85
N GLU A 10 3.85 -23.12 -8.21
CA GLU A 10 3.65 -21.76 -7.72
C GLU A 10 3.18 -20.82 -8.84
N VAL A 11 2.29 -19.89 -8.50
CA VAL A 11 2.01 -18.68 -9.28
C VAL A 11 2.91 -17.57 -8.74
N VAL A 12 3.77 -17.04 -9.61
CA VAL A 12 4.75 -16.03 -9.27
C VAL A 12 4.39 -14.72 -9.97
N VAL A 13 4.16 -13.67 -9.18
CA VAL A 13 4.06 -12.30 -9.69
C VAL A 13 5.38 -11.59 -9.44
N ARG A 14 6.17 -11.51 -10.51
CA ARG A 14 7.46 -10.81 -10.52
C ARG A 14 7.24 -9.31 -10.52
N LEU A 15 7.75 -8.62 -9.50
CA LEU A 15 7.63 -7.18 -9.35
C LEU A 15 8.83 -6.48 -9.97
N SER A 16 8.58 -5.42 -10.74
CA SER A 16 9.65 -4.52 -11.17
C SER A 16 10.14 -3.64 -10.02
N LEU A 17 11.33 -3.05 -10.14
CA LEU A 17 11.93 -2.19 -9.11
C LEU A 17 10.99 -1.07 -8.63
N ARG A 18 10.29 -0.41 -9.56
CA ARG A 18 9.32 0.66 -9.24
C ARG A 18 8.16 0.14 -8.39
N GLU A 19 7.73 -1.10 -8.63
CA GLU A 19 6.59 -1.71 -7.94
C GLU A 19 7.00 -2.20 -6.56
N ARG A 20 8.18 -2.80 -6.45
CA ARG A 20 8.81 -3.12 -5.17
C ARG A 20 8.89 -1.91 -4.25
N LEU A 21 9.32 -0.76 -4.80
CA LEU A 21 9.38 0.49 -4.05
C LEU A 21 7.97 1.00 -3.66
N ALA A 22 7.03 1.02 -4.60
CA ALA A 22 5.66 1.47 -4.35
C ALA A 22 4.93 0.63 -3.29
N LEU A 23 5.24 -0.66 -3.23
CA LEU A 23 4.68 -1.62 -2.26
C LEU A 23 5.50 -1.71 -0.97
N ARG A 24 6.67 -1.08 -0.91
CA ARG A 24 7.70 -1.27 0.14
C ARG A 24 8.03 -2.75 0.37
N ARG A 25 8.08 -3.53 -0.72
CA ARG A 25 8.30 -4.99 -0.68
C ARG A 25 9.60 -5.34 -1.41
N ARG A 26 10.43 -6.19 -0.80
CA ARG A 26 11.72 -6.62 -1.38
C ARG A 26 11.60 -7.82 -2.31
N GLN A 27 10.62 -8.68 -2.08
CA GLN A 27 10.45 -9.96 -2.77
C GLN A 27 9.24 -9.95 -3.70
N ASP A 28 9.26 -10.85 -4.68
CA ASP A 28 8.12 -11.14 -5.54
C ASP A 28 6.98 -11.78 -4.75
N ILE A 29 5.78 -11.82 -5.34
CA ILE A 29 4.63 -12.48 -4.73
C ILE A 29 4.60 -13.91 -5.26
N ARG A 30 4.58 -14.88 -4.34
CA ARG A 30 4.47 -16.29 -4.65
C ARG A 30 3.25 -16.84 -3.92
N VAL A 31 2.40 -17.54 -4.65
CA VAL A 31 1.25 -18.24 -4.07
C VAL A 31 1.17 -19.64 -4.68
N PRO A 32 0.82 -20.67 -3.91
CA PRO A 32 0.64 -22.00 -4.45
C PRO A 32 -0.49 -22.00 -5.48
N VAL A 33 -0.33 -22.76 -6.56
CA VAL A 33 -1.40 -23.03 -7.54
C VAL A 33 -2.57 -23.73 -6.84
N ALA A 34 -2.30 -24.55 -5.82
CA ALA A 34 -3.31 -25.18 -4.96
C ALA A 34 -4.22 -24.18 -4.23
N ALA A 35 -3.72 -22.97 -3.94
CA ALA A 35 -4.49 -21.92 -3.29
C ALA A 35 -5.46 -21.22 -4.25
N VAL A 36 -5.29 -21.39 -5.57
CA VAL A 36 -6.14 -20.76 -6.59
C VAL A 36 -7.49 -21.47 -6.64
N ARG A 37 -8.53 -20.79 -6.17
CA ARG A 37 -9.90 -21.31 -6.14
C ARG A 37 -10.62 -21.01 -7.45
N GLU A 38 -10.44 -19.80 -7.98
CA GLU A 38 -11.14 -19.34 -9.17
C GLU A 38 -10.23 -18.50 -10.05
N VAL A 39 -10.38 -18.67 -11.37
CA VAL A 39 -9.63 -17.94 -12.39
C VAL A 39 -10.61 -17.26 -13.33
N THR A 40 -10.66 -15.93 -13.27
CA THR A 40 -11.52 -15.11 -14.13
C THR A 40 -10.69 -14.16 -14.99
N VAL A 41 -11.17 -13.87 -16.19
CA VAL A 41 -10.58 -12.86 -17.07
C VAL A 41 -11.55 -11.69 -17.12
N GLU A 42 -11.09 -10.54 -16.67
CA GLU A 42 -11.87 -9.32 -16.67
C GLU A 42 -11.44 -8.43 -17.84
N SER A 43 -12.39 -8.08 -18.70
CA SER A 43 -12.16 -7.24 -19.87
C SER A 43 -11.92 -5.78 -19.48
N SER A 44 -12.57 -5.33 -18.41
CA SER A 44 -12.56 -3.95 -17.95
C SER A 44 -11.71 -3.81 -16.68
N TRP A 45 -10.52 -3.20 -16.81
CA TRP A 45 -9.55 -3.08 -15.71
C TRP A 45 -10.12 -2.51 -14.39
N TRP A 46 -11.08 -1.59 -14.48
CA TRP A 46 -11.70 -0.97 -13.31
C TRP A 46 -12.63 -1.94 -12.56
N ARG A 47 -13.22 -2.92 -13.23
CA ARG A 47 -14.05 -3.98 -12.59
C ARG A 47 -13.21 -4.94 -11.75
N ALA A 48 -11.93 -5.06 -12.07
CA ALA A 48 -11.00 -5.85 -11.26
C ALA A 48 -10.65 -5.16 -9.93
N LEU A 49 -10.87 -3.84 -9.81
CA LEU A 49 -10.58 -3.08 -8.61
C LEU A 49 -11.73 -3.19 -7.60
N ARG A 50 -11.55 -4.03 -6.57
CA ARG A 50 -12.49 -4.17 -5.45
C ARG A 50 -11.94 -3.51 -4.19
N GLY A 51 -12.79 -3.29 -3.19
CA GLY A 51 -12.38 -2.75 -1.90
C GLY A 51 -11.79 -1.34 -1.96
N THR A 52 -11.05 -0.96 -0.93
CA THR A 52 -10.46 0.39 -0.78
C THR A 52 -8.97 0.42 -1.18
N PRO A 53 -8.48 1.50 -1.79
CA PRO A 53 -7.06 1.63 -2.13
C PRO A 53 -6.19 1.67 -0.86
N GLY A 54 -5.18 0.80 -0.80
CA GLY A 54 -4.17 0.80 0.25
C GLY A 54 -2.81 1.26 -0.26
N ARG A 55 -1.74 0.58 0.19
CA ARG A 55 -0.36 0.87 -0.22
C ARG A 55 -0.18 0.65 -1.72
N GLY A 56 0.32 1.64 -2.45
CA GLY A 56 0.63 1.49 -3.87
C GLY A 56 0.59 2.79 -4.66
N LEU A 57 0.63 2.64 -5.97
CA LEU A 57 0.49 3.68 -6.97
C LEU A 57 -0.88 3.57 -7.64
N TRP A 58 -1.74 4.57 -7.43
CA TRP A 58 -3.09 4.64 -7.97
C TRP A 58 -3.19 5.84 -8.91
N ARG A 59 -3.15 5.59 -10.22
CA ARG A 59 -3.28 6.64 -11.24
C ARG A 59 -4.34 6.24 -12.27
N PRO A 60 -5.01 7.21 -12.91
CA PRO A 60 -5.89 6.93 -14.04
C PRO A 60 -5.17 6.06 -15.08
N GLY A 61 -5.79 4.94 -15.44
CA GLY A 61 -5.26 3.99 -16.42
C GLY A 61 -4.10 3.10 -15.97
N ARG A 62 -3.59 3.26 -14.74
CA ARG A 62 -2.56 2.37 -14.18
C ARG A 62 -2.61 2.31 -12.66
N CYS A 63 -2.87 1.12 -12.13
CA CYS A 63 -2.98 0.88 -10.69
C CYS A 63 -2.05 -0.28 -10.30
N VAL A 64 -1.15 -0.06 -9.34
CA VAL A 64 -0.32 -1.11 -8.76
C VAL A 64 -0.26 -0.95 -7.26
N GLY A 65 -0.72 -1.94 -6.51
CA GLY A 65 -0.86 -1.78 -5.06
C GLY A 65 -1.51 -2.95 -4.36
N ILE A 66 -1.70 -2.76 -3.06
CA ILE A 66 -2.53 -3.60 -2.21
C ILE A 66 -3.84 -2.85 -1.96
N ARG A 67 -4.97 -3.51 -2.23
CA ARG A 67 -6.30 -3.03 -1.83
C ARG A 67 -6.80 -3.82 -0.64
N ARG A 68 -7.63 -3.20 0.18
CA ARG A 68 -8.21 -3.83 1.36
C ARG A 68 -9.69 -4.07 1.13
N SER A 69 -10.13 -5.30 1.37
CA SER A 69 -11.52 -5.70 1.44
C SER A 69 -11.81 -6.28 2.82
N PRO A 70 -13.09 -6.43 3.23
CA PRO A 70 -13.44 -7.14 4.46
C PRO A 70 -12.93 -8.58 4.49
N GLU A 71 -12.73 -9.20 3.33
CA GLU A 71 -12.29 -10.59 3.17
C GLU A 71 -10.76 -10.73 3.31
N GLY A 72 -10.00 -9.65 3.07
CA GLY A 72 -8.55 -9.61 3.23
C GLY A 72 -7.88 -8.59 2.32
N GLU A 73 -6.63 -8.87 1.93
CA GLU A 73 -5.85 -8.01 1.04
C GLU A 73 -5.84 -8.54 -0.40
N ASP A 74 -6.02 -7.64 -1.36
CA ASP A 74 -5.94 -7.92 -2.80
C ASP A 74 -4.68 -7.29 -3.37
N PHE A 75 -3.88 -8.07 -4.09
CA PHE A 75 -2.80 -7.52 -4.89
C PHE A 75 -3.33 -7.11 -6.27
N VAL A 76 -3.01 -5.90 -6.69
CA VAL A 76 -3.41 -5.33 -7.96
C VAL A 76 -2.17 -4.88 -8.73
N SER A 77 -2.09 -5.25 -10.00
CA SER A 77 -1.20 -4.64 -10.98
C SER A 77 -1.90 -4.60 -12.34
N VAL A 78 -2.62 -3.52 -12.61
CA VAL A 78 -3.48 -3.38 -13.80
C VAL A 78 -3.17 -2.14 -14.62
N ARG A 79 -3.47 -2.22 -15.92
CA ARG A 79 -3.44 -1.11 -16.87
C ARG A 79 -4.75 -1.05 -17.65
N ALA A 80 -5.08 0.14 -18.16
CA ALA A 80 -6.28 0.36 -18.93
C ALA A 80 -6.30 -0.30 -20.32
N ASP A 81 -5.13 -0.59 -20.88
CA ASP A 81 -4.95 -1.11 -22.24
C ASP A 81 -4.91 -2.66 -22.31
N GLY A 82 -5.30 -3.36 -21.25
CA GLY A 82 -5.27 -4.81 -21.26
C GLY A 82 -6.28 -5.46 -20.33
N SER A 83 -6.68 -6.68 -20.66
CA SER A 83 -7.52 -7.50 -19.79
C SER A 83 -6.75 -7.92 -18.54
N VAL A 84 -7.50 -8.11 -17.46
CA VAL A 84 -6.96 -8.44 -16.15
C VAL A 84 -7.26 -9.89 -15.85
N LEU A 85 -6.22 -10.67 -15.62
CA LEU A 85 -6.36 -12.00 -15.04
C LEU A 85 -6.58 -11.84 -13.54
N CYS A 86 -7.70 -12.35 -13.05
CA CYS A 86 -8.05 -12.33 -11.65
C CYS A 86 -8.01 -13.75 -11.09
N LEU A 87 -7.26 -13.92 -10.01
CA LEU A 87 -7.11 -15.18 -9.28
C LEU A 87 -7.66 -14.98 -7.89
N ASP A 88 -8.77 -15.64 -7.59
CA ASP A 88 -9.33 -15.65 -6.24
C ASP A 88 -8.69 -16.81 -5.48
N LEU A 89 -8.13 -16.49 -4.32
CA LEU A 89 -7.28 -17.38 -3.53
C LEU A 89 -7.97 -17.80 -2.23
N SER A 90 -7.61 -18.98 -1.74
CA SER A 90 -8.09 -19.54 -0.49
C SER A 90 -6.95 -20.18 0.32
N GLY A 91 -7.20 -20.51 1.59
CA GLY A 91 -6.18 -21.02 2.51
C GLY A 91 -5.38 -19.92 3.21
N ASP A 92 -4.27 -20.31 3.81
CA ASP A 92 -3.37 -19.42 4.56
C ASP A 92 -2.35 -18.75 3.61
N VAL A 93 -2.84 -17.77 2.84
CA VAL A 93 -2.03 -17.00 1.89
C VAL A 93 -2.17 -15.50 2.16
N ALA A 94 -1.11 -14.75 1.84
CA ALA A 94 -1.03 -13.31 2.12
C ALA A 94 -2.09 -12.45 1.39
N PHE A 95 -2.67 -12.97 0.30
CA PHE A 95 -3.66 -12.25 -0.51
C PHE A 95 -4.88 -13.12 -0.74
N ARG A 96 -6.06 -12.50 -0.74
CA ARG A 96 -7.32 -13.13 -1.15
C ARG A 96 -7.52 -13.08 -2.65
N ARG A 97 -6.91 -12.10 -3.32
CA ARG A 97 -7.00 -11.97 -4.77
C ARG A 97 -5.72 -11.44 -5.38
N LEU A 98 -5.37 -11.96 -6.56
CA LEU A 98 -4.40 -11.35 -7.46
C LEU A 98 -5.11 -10.86 -8.72
N ALA A 99 -5.03 -9.57 -9.00
CA ALA A 99 -5.57 -8.95 -10.22
C ALA A 99 -4.41 -8.38 -11.05
N VAL A 100 -4.02 -9.06 -12.12
CA VAL A 100 -2.81 -8.71 -12.91
C VAL A 100 -3.14 -8.60 -14.40
N THR A 101 -2.80 -7.48 -15.03
CA THR A 101 -2.83 -7.38 -16.49
C THR A 101 -1.77 -8.28 -17.09
N VAL A 102 -2.17 -9.17 -17.99
CA VAL A 102 -1.27 -10.14 -18.65
C VAL A 102 -1.43 -10.05 -20.17
N PRO A 103 -0.37 -10.31 -20.98
CA PRO A 103 -0.44 -10.19 -22.43
C PRO A 103 -1.42 -11.18 -23.10
N HIS A 104 -1.55 -12.39 -22.56
CA HIS A 104 -2.38 -13.45 -23.12
C HIS A 104 -3.32 -14.03 -22.05
N PRO A 105 -4.34 -13.28 -21.61
CA PRO A 105 -5.16 -13.62 -20.45
C PRO A 105 -5.83 -14.98 -20.57
N GLU A 106 -6.43 -15.28 -21.72
CA GLU A 106 -7.12 -16.56 -21.94
C GLU A 106 -6.17 -17.75 -22.02
N ARG A 107 -4.95 -17.54 -22.54
CA ARG A 107 -3.93 -18.60 -22.58
C ARG A 107 -3.47 -18.91 -21.16
N THR A 108 -3.13 -17.87 -20.40
CA THR A 108 -2.68 -18.02 -19.00
C THR A 108 -3.79 -18.61 -18.12
N ALA A 109 -5.04 -18.17 -18.31
CA ALA A 109 -6.18 -18.71 -17.57
C ALA A 109 -6.40 -20.20 -17.86
N ARG A 110 -6.32 -20.62 -19.13
CA ARG A 110 -6.38 -22.04 -19.50
C ARG A 110 -5.27 -22.86 -18.85
N THR A 111 -4.02 -22.37 -18.89
CA THR A 111 -2.88 -23.04 -18.23
C THR A 111 -3.11 -23.22 -16.73
N LEU A 112 -3.67 -22.23 -16.04
CA LEU A 112 -3.97 -22.32 -14.61
C LEU A 112 -5.11 -23.28 -14.33
N ARG A 113 -6.18 -23.27 -15.13
CA ARG A 113 -7.34 -24.17 -14.96
C ARG A 113 -7.01 -25.63 -15.29
N SER A 114 -6.06 -25.90 -16.18
CA SER A 114 -5.63 -27.26 -16.52
C SER A 114 -4.71 -27.90 -15.48
N ARG A 115 -4.28 -27.14 -14.46
CA ARG A 115 -3.48 -27.70 -13.37
C ARG A 115 -4.41 -28.47 -12.42
N PRO A 116 -4.08 -29.71 -12.06
CA PRO A 116 -4.81 -30.37 -10.98
C PRO A 116 -4.66 -29.55 -9.70
N PRO A 117 -5.67 -29.53 -8.80
CA PRO A 117 -5.46 -29.05 -7.46
C PRO A 117 -4.33 -29.90 -6.86
N GLY A 118 -3.17 -29.28 -6.68
CA GLY A 118 -2.06 -29.94 -6.00
C GLY A 118 -2.37 -29.97 -4.51
N ASP A 119 -1.89 -31.00 -3.80
CA ASP A 119 -1.76 -30.86 -2.36
C ASP A 119 -0.90 -29.62 -2.08
N PRO A 120 -1.35 -28.71 -1.19
CA PRO A 120 -0.54 -27.57 -0.84
C PRO A 120 0.80 -28.11 -0.31
N PRO A 121 1.96 -27.71 -0.86
CA PRO A 121 3.21 -28.01 -0.20
C PRO A 121 3.10 -27.43 1.21
N ALA A 122 3.36 -28.26 2.23
CA ALA A 122 3.45 -27.81 3.61
C ALA A 122 4.39 -26.61 3.61
N HIS A 123 3.82 -25.42 3.83
CA HIS A 123 4.58 -24.19 3.75
C HIS A 123 5.69 -24.30 4.79
N ASP A 124 6.96 -24.27 4.35
CA ASP A 124 8.05 -23.86 5.20
C ASP A 124 7.68 -22.48 5.73
N ALA A 125 7.13 -22.48 6.94
CA ALA A 125 6.71 -21.30 7.66
C ALA A 125 7.96 -20.52 8.02
N VAL A 126 8.50 -19.76 7.06
CA VAL A 126 9.24 -18.54 7.37
C VAL A 126 8.22 -17.52 7.85
N ARG A 127 7.77 -17.78 9.08
CA ARG A 127 7.13 -16.85 9.98
C ARG A 127 8.19 -15.82 10.30
N GLU A 128 8.33 -14.82 9.43
CA GLU A 128 9.02 -13.60 9.79
C GLU A 128 8.18 -12.98 10.91
N ALA A 129 8.70 -13.12 12.12
CA ALA A 129 8.02 -12.83 13.37
C ALA A 129 7.40 -11.43 13.32
N GLN A 130 6.08 -11.37 13.14
CA GLN A 130 5.29 -10.32 13.75
C GLN A 130 5.39 -10.56 15.26
N GLY A 131 6.37 -9.91 15.87
CA GLY A 131 6.44 -9.79 17.33
C GLY A 131 5.11 -9.25 17.85
N PRO A 132 4.70 -9.64 19.06
CA PRO A 132 3.47 -9.11 19.64
C PRO A 132 3.54 -7.59 19.67
N ALA A 133 2.40 -6.95 19.43
CA ALA A 133 2.18 -5.53 19.65
C ALA A 133 2.47 -5.18 21.12
N GLY A 134 3.75 -4.98 21.42
CA GLY A 134 4.25 -4.45 22.68
C GLY A 134 4.15 -2.94 22.63
N GLN A 135 3.19 -2.41 23.38
CA GLN A 135 3.28 -1.22 24.20
C GLN A 135 4.29 -0.15 23.76
N ALA A 136 3.78 1.05 23.46
CA ALA A 136 4.55 2.26 23.30
C ALA A 136 5.65 2.37 24.38
N PRO A 137 6.90 2.70 24.03
CA PRO A 137 7.91 2.91 25.05
C PRO A 137 7.49 4.08 25.93
N HIS A 138 7.18 3.77 27.19
CA HIS A 138 7.10 4.72 28.28
C HIS A 138 8.41 5.52 28.29
N ARG A 139 8.36 6.78 27.85
CA ARG A 139 9.44 7.72 28.11
C ARG A 139 9.57 7.86 29.63
N PRO A 140 10.75 7.60 30.23
CA PRO A 140 10.98 8.04 31.59
C PRO A 140 10.88 9.58 31.64
N PRO A 141 10.26 10.16 32.69
CA PRO A 141 10.30 11.61 32.87
C PRO A 141 11.76 12.03 33.08
N LEU A 142 12.25 12.94 32.23
CA LEU A 142 13.52 13.60 32.45
C LEU A 142 13.42 14.38 33.76
N GLN A 143 14.30 14.03 34.69
CA GLN A 143 14.46 14.71 35.97
C GLN A 143 14.85 16.17 35.71
N HIS A 144 14.00 17.08 36.17
CA HIS A 144 14.37 18.49 36.36
C HIS A 144 15.17 18.59 37.66
N GLU A 145 16.49 18.54 37.54
CA GLU A 145 17.45 19.09 38.50
C GLU A 145 18.42 19.87 37.61
N GLY A 146 18.52 21.20 37.64
CA GLY A 146 18.71 22.01 38.81
C GLY A 146 20.17 22.50 38.83
N GLY A 147 20.48 23.45 37.94
CA GLY A 147 21.55 24.43 38.12
C GLY A 147 23.01 23.99 37.93
N THR A 148 23.65 24.56 36.90
CA THR A 148 24.89 25.30 37.13
C THR A 148 24.82 26.62 36.37
N ALA A 149 25.13 27.69 37.08
CA ALA A 149 25.16 29.06 36.62
C ALA A 149 26.14 29.23 35.45
N ASP A 150 25.76 30.06 34.48
CA ASP A 150 26.68 30.68 33.54
C ASP A 150 27.33 31.92 34.19
N ASP A 151 28.64 32.03 34.00
CA ASP A 151 29.60 32.95 34.64
C ASP A 151 29.44 34.42 34.19
N HIS A 152 28.22 34.85 33.86
CA HIS A 152 27.92 36.15 33.28
C HIS A 152 26.72 36.88 33.92
N GLY A 153 26.32 36.48 35.14
CA GLY A 153 25.50 37.33 36.03
C GLY A 153 24.19 37.86 35.46
N ARG A 154 23.57 37.18 34.49
CA ARG A 154 22.26 37.54 33.95
C ARG A 154 21.20 36.56 34.40
N ALA A 155 20.13 37.07 35.01
CA ALA A 155 18.94 36.29 35.28
C ALA A 155 18.26 35.85 33.96
N PRO A 156 17.95 34.56 33.77
CA PRO A 156 17.16 34.09 32.64
C PRO A 156 15.69 34.52 32.82
N GLY A 157 15.16 35.31 31.88
CA GLY A 157 13.76 35.75 31.93
C GLY A 157 13.43 37.11 31.29
N ALA A 158 14.40 37.81 30.69
CA ALA A 158 14.11 39.04 29.95
C ALA A 158 13.47 38.73 28.59
N PRO A 159 12.22 39.15 28.30
CA PRO A 159 11.63 38.97 26.98
C PRO A 159 12.36 39.84 25.95
N SER A 160 12.88 39.20 24.91
CA SER A 160 13.37 39.91 23.73
C SER A 160 12.19 40.57 23.01
N ARG A 161 12.12 41.91 23.07
CA ARG A 161 11.26 42.75 22.23
C ARG A 161 11.82 42.80 20.82
N THR A 162 11.17 42.12 19.89
CA THR A 162 11.21 42.34 18.44
C THR A 162 10.27 41.28 17.85
N GLY A 163 9.18 41.55 17.15
CA GLY A 163 8.46 42.73 16.73
C GLY A 163 7.30 42.21 15.87
N THR A 164 6.10 42.74 16.10
CA THR A 164 5.04 43.02 15.11
C THR A 164 4.74 42.00 14.01
N GLY A 165 3.58 41.36 14.13
CA GLY A 165 2.88 40.71 13.02
C GLY A 165 1.38 40.66 13.29
N SER A 166 0.73 41.82 13.43
CA SER A 166 -0.73 41.89 13.38
C SER A 166 -1.17 41.47 11.98
N GLN A 167 -1.91 40.36 11.85
CA GLN A 167 -2.61 40.05 10.60
C GLN A 167 -3.56 41.22 10.29
N PRO A 168 -3.48 41.85 9.10
CA PRO A 168 -4.47 42.84 8.72
C PRO A 168 -5.83 42.16 8.61
N LYS A 169 -6.87 42.82 9.15
CA LYS A 169 -8.26 42.42 9.01
C LYS A 169 -8.60 42.39 7.51
N ALA A 170 -9.32 41.36 7.06
CA ALA A 170 -9.74 41.24 5.67
C ALA A 170 -10.45 42.52 5.21
N ASP A 171 -10.08 43.00 4.03
CA ASP A 171 -10.67 44.17 3.39
C ASP A 171 -12.06 43.79 2.84
N ASP A 172 -13.11 44.26 3.49
CA ASP A 172 -14.51 43.95 3.16
C ASP A 172 -14.87 44.35 1.71
N GLU A 173 -14.18 45.33 1.13
CA GLU A 173 -14.38 45.74 -0.26
C GLU A 173 -13.89 44.66 -1.25
N ARG A 174 -12.78 43.99 -0.91
CA ARG A 174 -12.21 42.90 -1.70
C ARG A 174 -13.10 41.65 -1.69
N VAL A 175 -13.77 41.40 -0.55
CA VAL A 175 -14.73 40.30 -0.40
C VAL A 175 -16.00 40.56 -1.22
N ARG A 176 -16.51 41.80 -1.23
CA ARG A 176 -17.67 42.17 -2.06
C ARG A 176 -17.41 42.01 -3.56
N ARG A 177 -16.25 42.47 -4.04
CA ARG A 177 -15.90 42.41 -5.47
C ARG A 177 -15.80 40.97 -6.00
N ALA A 178 -15.52 39.99 -5.13
CA ALA A 178 -15.50 38.57 -5.50
C ALA A 178 -16.90 37.94 -5.60
N ASN A 179 -17.90 38.50 -4.93
CA ASN A 179 -19.26 37.97 -4.91
C ASN A 179 -20.17 38.56 -6.01
N GLU A 180 -19.79 39.68 -6.61
CA GLU A 180 -20.59 40.37 -7.65
C GLU A 180 -20.21 39.99 -9.10
N GLY A 181 -19.26 39.06 -9.29
CA GLY A 181 -18.80 38.58 -10.60
C GLY A 181 -19.33 37.20 -11.02
N GLY A 182 -20.42 36.72 -10.42
CA GLY A 182 -21.06 35.43 -10.70
C GLY A 182 -22.22 35.53 -11.68
#